data_AF-A0A1T1ANT6-F1
#
_entry.id   AF-A0A1T1ANT6-F1
#
_cell.length_a   1.000
_cell.length_b   1.000
_cell.length_c   1.000
_cell.angle_alpha   90.00
_cell.angle_beta   90.00
_cell.angle_gamma   90.00
#
_symmetry.space_group_name_H-M   'P 1'
#
loop_
_entity.id
_entity.type
_entity.pdbx_description
1 polymer ?
#
loop_
_entity_poly.entity_id
_entity_poly.type
_entity_poly.pdbx_seq_one_letter_code
_entity_poly.pdbx_strand_id
1 'polypeptide(L)'
;MNNQHIIFDCEIIGKDKPVFLVRTLNVETRERCEFWYHKRGHMNKLARMLATPDYTWVGFNSENFDRPLIAMAMDPEYDVHGIKELATIIIEERLRSWQTYKQFNLEFIDYDHIDLFEVMPGVMISLKTYAGRMGYKTMVDLPFHHDTDLTPAQQKVLSTYCDNDLGVTEAAFLSQKTELELRAEMSEEYGIDLRSKSDAQIAEAILKKRVGIGAGSKHVPHSVDYEAPDFIVTDSPVINELADLLSRFPFVLNRGNGSPTAPKFLDEPVVIGSGTYQCGVGGLHSTHDKAMYLEASDDLLLSDFDVASYYPNIMLKAGLAPKLGGNKGNKFLEEYRHIYETRIAAKRRAQQLSAEIKVIEAQLANG
;
A
#
# COMPACT_ATOMS: atom_id res chain seq x y z
N MET A 1 6.27 9.98 -25.91
CA MET A 1 6.84 11.21 -25.32
C MET A 1 7.69 10.75 -24.15
N ASN A 2 8.86 11.34 -23.91
CA ASN A 2 9.67 10.95 -22.75
C ASN A 2 9.04 11.60 -21.52
N ASN A 3 8.13 10.88 -20.84
CA ASN A 3 7.64 11.31 -19.54
C ASN A 3 8.83 11.49 -18.61
N GLN A 4 8.91 12.66 -17.96
CA GLN A 4 9.92 12.98 -16.97
C GLN A 4 9.32 12.86 -15.58
N HIS A 5 10.08 12.29 -14.65
CA HIS A 5 9.63 12.05 -13.29
C HIS A 5 10.16 13.16 -12.38
N ILE A 6 9.23 13.89 -11.78
CA ILE A 6 9.53 14.99 -10.87
C ILE A 6 9.31 14.49 -9.44
N ILE A 7 10.39 14.12 -8.77
CA ILE A 7 10.34 13.86 -7.33
C ILE A 7 10.10 15.17 -6.62
N PHE A 8 9.17 15.22 -5.68
CA PHE A 8 8.87 16.43 -4.91
C PHE A 8 8.56 16.16 -3.45
N ASP A 9 8.76 17.19 -2.64
CA ASP A 9 8.53 17.21 -1.20
C ASP A 9 8.28 18.66 -0.73
N CYS A 10 7.42 18.83 0.26
CA CYS A 10 7.05 20.13 0.82
C CYS A 10 7.45 20.25 2.30
N GLU A 11 7.88 21.45 2.68
CA GLU A 11 8.14 21.80 4.08
C GLU A 11 7.40 23.07 4.49
N ILE A 12 6.75 23.02 5.66
CA ILE A 12 6.06 24.14 6.30
C ILE A 12 6.48 24.25 7.77
N ILE A 13 7.24 25.30 8.08
CA ILE A 13 7.89 25.47 9.38
C ILE A 13 7.82 26.90 9.87
N GLY A 14 7.69 27.07 11.18
CA GLY A 14 7.57 28.37 11.85
C GLY A 14 6.20 28.52 12.51
N LYS A 15 6.17 29.41 13.50
CA LYS A 15 4.99 29.70 14.31
C LYS A 15 4.45 31.09 13.99
N ASP A 16 5.26 32.12 14.22
CA ASP A 16 4.86 33.50 14.00
C ASP A 16 5.23 33.99 12.59
N LYS A 17 6.24 33.36 11.96
CA LYS A 17 6.70 33.65 10.59
C LYS A 17 6.89 32.35 9.82
N PRO A 18 5.79 31.61 9.54
CA PRO A 18 5.88 30.36 8.84
C PRO A 18 6.46 30.56 7.43
N VAL A 19 7.24 29.59 6.99
CA VAL A 19 7.80 29.52 5.64
C VAL A 19 7.40 28.21 4.98
N PHE A 20 6.91 28.32 3.75
CA PHE A 20 6.55 27.18 2.91
C PHE A 20 7.56 27.04 1.76
N LEU A 21 8.03 25.81 1.57
CA LEU A 21 8.99 25.41 0.55
C LEU A 21 8.46 24.19 -0.19
N VAL A 22 8.53 24.21 -1.52
CA VAL A 22 8.45 23.00 -2.36
C VAL A 22 9.80 22.77 -3.01
N ARG A 23 10.35 21.56 -2.87
CA ARG A 23 11.57 21.14 -3.54
C ARG A 23 11.25 20.09 -4.57
N THR A 24 12.00 20.11 -5.67
CA THR A 24 11.83 19.14 -6.76
C THR A 24 13.18 18.64 -7.26
N LEU A 25 13.18 17.42 -7.76
CA LEU A 25 14.26 16.78 -8.49
C LEU A 25 13.68 16.10 -9.73
N ASN A 26 14.15 16.48 -10.91
CA ASN A 26 13.88 15.75 -12.14
C ASN A 26 14.84 14.56 -12.23
N VAL A 27 14.30 13.35 -12.27
CA VAL A 27 15.09 12.11 -12.26
C VAL A 27 15.99 12.02 -13.49
N GLU A 28 15.45 12.36 -14.66
CA GLU A 28 16.12 12.24 -15.97
C GLU A 28 17.17 13.33 -16.20
N THR A 29 16.86 14.60 -15.90
CA THR A 29 17.78 15.72 -16.17
C THR A 29 18.69 16.06 -15.00
N ARG A 30 18.40 15.52 -13.81
CA ARG A 30 19.02 15.87 -12.51
C ARG A 30 18.79 17.33 -12.09
N GLU A 31 17.92 18.07 -12.79
CA GLU A 31 17.58 19.45 -12.44
C GLU A 31 16.85 19.49 -11.09
N ARG A 32 17.23 20.45 -10.23
CA ARG A 32 16.57 20.69 -8.95
C ARG A 32 16.02 22.11 -8.90
N CYS A 33 14.76 22.25 -8.50
CA CYS A 33 14.13 23.56 -8.29
C CYS A 33 13.73 23.76 -6.83
N GLU A 34 13.79 25.01 -6.36
CA GLU A 34 13.21 25.44 -5.08
C GLU A 34 12.11 26.47 -5.30
N PHE A 35 10.96 26.26 -4.66
CA PHE A 35 9.81 27.15 -4.72
C PHE A 35 9.44 27.61 -3.32
N TRP A 36 9.91 28.81 -2.95
CA TRP A 36 9.58 29.44 -1.67
C TRP A 36 8.34 30.30 -1.84
N TYR A 37 7.33 30.12 -0.99
CA TYR A 37 6.08 30.89 -1.07
C TYR A 37 6.30 32.41 -1.04
N HIS A 38 7.19 32.87 -0.16
CA HIS A 38 7.50 34.30 0.00
C HIS A 38 8.35 34.90 -1.13
N LYS A 39 8.93 34.08 -2.03
CA LYS A 39 9.77 34.58 -3.14
C LYS A 39 8.89 34.85 -4.37
N ARG A 40 8.87 36.12 -4.80
CA ARG A 40 8.07 36.57 -5.94
C ARG A 40 8.27 35.69 -7.17
N GLY A 41 7.15 35.17 -7.70
CA GLY A 41 7.12 34.37 -8.93
C GLY A 41 7.49 32.90 -8.76
N HIS A 42 7.86 32.42 -7.57
CA HIS A 42 8.12 30.99 -7.35
C HIS A 42 6.85 30.16 -7.50
N MET A 43 5.73 30.58 -6.88
CA MET A 43 4.45 29.87 -7.04
C MET A 43 3.96 29.86 -8.50
N ASN A 44 4.11 30.97 -9.23
CA ASN A 44 3.80 31.01 -10.68
C ASN A 44 4.70 30.08 -11.52
N LYS A 45 5.95 29.86 -11.11
CA LYS A 45 6.84 28.88 -11.76
C LYS A 45 6.40 27.45 -11.42
N LEU A 46 6.09 27.17 -10.16
CA LEU A 46 5.58 25.88 -9.72
C LEU A 46 4.27 25.52 -10.43
N ALA A 47 3.31 26.44 -10.52
CA ALA A 47 2.06 26.25 -11.25
C ALA A 47 2.29 25.89 -12.73
N ARG A 48 3.24 26.56 -13.41
CA ARG A 48 3.62 26.19 -14.79
C ARG A 48 4.26 24.81 -14.89
N MET A 49 5.04 24.43 -13.88
CA MET A 49 5.68 23.11 -13.82
C MET A 49 4.64 22.01 -13.59
N LEU A 50 3.67 22.23 -12.69
CA LEU A 50 2.55 21.31 -12.45
C LEU A 50 1.70 21.10 -13.69
N ALA A 51 1.46 22.17 -14.46
CA ALA A 51 0.71 22.13 -15.71
C ALA A 51 1.48 21.53 -16.91
N THR A 52 2.72 21.06 -16.71
CA THR A 52 3.52 20.47 -17.80
C THR A 52 3.06 19.03 -18.04
N PRO A 53 2.48 18.70 -19.21
CA PRO A 53 1.79 17.41 -19.43
C PRO A 53 2.74 16.21 -19.50
N ASP A 54 4.01 16.41 -19.83
CA ASP A 54 5.02 15.35 -19.88
C ASP A 54 5.63 15.05 -18.49
N TYR A 55 5.18 15.72 -17.42
CA TYR A 55 5.71 15.54 -16.06
C TYR A 55 4.80 14.66 -15.21
N THR A 56 5.35 13.57 -14.71
CA THR A 56 4.74 12.74 -13.67
C THR A 56 5.36 13.10 -12.33
N TRP A 57 4.56 13.63 -11.42
CA TRP A 57 5.01 14.05 -10.09
C TRP A 57 4.99 12.88 -9.11
N VAL A 58 6.11 12.60 -8.45
CA VAL A 58 6.24 11.46 -7.54
C VAL A 58 6.59 11.95 -6.14
N GLY A 59 5.77 11.61 -5.15
CA GLY A 59 6.00 11.98 -3.75
C GLY A 59 5.71 10.82 -2.79
N PHE A 60 5.91 11.05 -1.49
CA PHE A 60 5.68 10.05 -0.45
C PHE A 60 4.68 10.56 0.60
N ASN A 61 3.51 9.93 0.66
CA ASN A 61 2.31 10.41 1.37
C ASN A 61 1.84 11.79 0.87
N SER A 62 2.17 12.08 -0.39
CA SER A 62 1.93 13.37 -1.00
C SER A 62 0.46 13.62 -1.34
N GLU A 63 -0.34 12.57 -1.52
CA GLU A 63 -1.78 12.72 -1.72
C GLU A 63 -2.46 13.35 -0.49
N ASN A 64 -2.05 12.95 0.72
CA ASN A 64 -2.69 13.43 1.95
C ASN A 64 -2.03 14.68 2.53
N PHE A 65 -0.76 14.97 2.19
CA PHE A 65 0.00 16.05 2.81
C PHE A 65 0.40 17.14 1.81
N ASP A 66 1.29 16.84 0.86
CA ASP A 66 1.86 17.83 -0.06
C ASP A 66 0.82 18.45 -1.00
N ARG A 67 -0.04 17.63 -1.62
CA ARG A 67 -1.02 18.11 -2.60
C ARG A 67 -1.99 19.15 -2.01
N PRO A 68 -2.63 18.91 -0.85
CA PRO A 68 -3.44 19.94 -0.20
C PRO A 68 -2.67 21.22 0.15
N LEU A 69 -1.41 21.11 0.60
CA LEU A 69 -0.58 22.29 0.93
C LEU A 69 -0.25 23.10 -0.32
N ILE A 70 0.10 22.44 -1.42
CA ILE A 70 0.33 23.08 -2.72
C ILE A 70 -0.97 23.72 -3.22
N ALA A 71 -2.12 23.04 -3.11
CA ALA A 71 -3.40 23.58 -3.52
C ALA A 71 -3.72 24.89 -2.78
N MET A 72 -3.60 24.88 -1.45
CA MET A 72 -3.78 26.09 -0.64
C MET A 72 -2.74 27.17 -0.96
N ALA A 73 -1.49 26.81 -1.27
CA ALA A 73 -0.45 27.76 -1.66
C ALA A 73 -0.70 28.44 -3.02
N MET A 74 -1.55 27.86 -3.88
CA MET A 74 -1.95 28.44 -5.17
C MET A 74 -3.25 29.22 -5.09
N ASP A 75 -3.98 29.06 -3.99
CA ASP A 75 -5.26 29.71 -3.77
C ASP A 75 -5.04 31.15 -3.23
N PRO A 76 -5.51 32.20 -3.93
CA PRO A 76 -5.31 33.58 -3.50
C PRO A 76 -6.08 33.95 -2.23
N GLU A 77 -7.03 33.13 -1.75
CA GLU A 77 -7.77 33.37 -0.51
C GLU A 77 -6.94 33.06 0.75
N TYR A 78 -5.86 32.27 0.61
CA TYR A 78 -5.04 31.81 1.71
C TYR A 78 -3.65 32.46 1.70
N ASP A 79 -3.05 32.52 2.89
CA ASP A 79 -1.66 32.91 3.08
C ASP A 79 -0.84 31.77 3.69
N VAL A 80 0.43 32.05 4.00
CA VAL A 80 1.33 31.05 4.58
C VAL A 80 0.90 30.58 5.98
N HIS A 81 0.12 31.37 6.72
CA HIS A 81 -0.45 30.94 7.99
C HIS A 81 -1.57 29.92 7.78
N GLY A 82 -2.40 30.12 6.75
CA GLY A 82 -3.38 29.12 6.32
C GLY A 82 -2.71 27.78 5.99
N ILE A 83 -1.61 27.80 5.23
CA ILE A 83 -0.85 26.57 4.88
C ILE A 83 -0.34 25.88 6.16
N LYS A 84 0.16 26.63 7.14
CA LYS A 84 0.63 26.10 8.43
C LYS A 84 -0.51 25.52 9.26
N GLU A 85 -1.67 26.17 9.31
CA GLU A 85 -2.86 25.65 9.98
C GLU A 85 -3.32 24.34 9.34
N LEU A 86 -3.41 24.31 8.01
CA LEU A 86 -3.76 23.11 7.25
C LEU A 86 -2.84 21.93 7.58
N ALA A 87 -1.52 22.16 7.56
CA ALA A 87 -0.53 21.14 7.87
C ALA A 87 -0.68 20.59 9.29
N THR A 88 -0.88 21.46 10.28
CA THR A 88 -1.11 21.08 11.68
C THR A 88 -2.35 20.21 11.80
N ILE A 89 -3.48 20.60 11.19
CA ILE A 89 -4.73 19.82 11.27
C ILE A 89 -4.58 18.46 10.57
N ILE A 90 -3.94 18.39 9.40
CA ILE A 90 -3.68 17.10 8.73
C ILE A 90 -2.92 16.15 9.66
N ILE A 91 -1.91 16.64 10.38
CA ILE A 91 -1.07 15.82 11.27
C ILE A 91 -1.83 15.43 12.54
N GLU A 92 -2.46 16.38 13.22
CA GLU A 92 -3.14 16.18 14.50
C GLU A 92 -4.38 15.30 14.36
N GLU A 93 -5.19 15.54 13.33
CA GLU A 93 -6.45 14.82 13.10
C GLU A 93 -6.30 13.63 12.14
N ARG A 94 -5.12 13.44 11.54
CA ARG A 94 -4.83 12.39 10.56
C ARG A 94 -5.82 12.39 9.37
N LEU A 95 -6.11 13.59 8.87
CA LEU A 95 -7.07 13.77 7.78
C LEU A 95 -6.62 13.08 6.50
N ARG A 96 -7.60 12.50 5.78
CA ARG A 96 -7.41 12.06 4.39
C ARG A 96 -7.62 13.23 3.44
N SER A 97 -6.95 13.19 2.28
CA SER A 97 -7.05 14.20 1.20
C SER A 97 -8.48 14.75 1.01
N TRP A 98 -9.47 13.89 0.74
CA TRP A 98 -10.85 14.32 0.51
C TRP A 98 -11.52 15.02 1.72
N GLN A 99 -11.11 14.74 2.95
CA GLN A 99 -11.59 15.44 4.14
C GLN A 99 -10.99 16.84 4.19
N THR A 100 -9.69 16.94 3.94
CA THR A 100 -8.93 18.20 3.89
C THR A 100 -9.52 19.15 2.85
N TYR A 101 -9.64 18.71 1.59
CA TYR A 101 -10.21 19.54 0.51
C TYR A 101 -11.62 20.01 0.83
N LYS A 102 -12.45 19.15 1.44
CA LYS A 102 -13.82 19.50 1.82
C LYS A 102 -13.87 20.50 3.00
N GLN A 103 -13.06 20.27 4.04
CA GLN A 103 -13.07 21.07 5.26
C GLN A 103 -12.58 22.50 5.01
N PHE A 104 -11.58 22.64 4.15
CA PHE A 104 -10.99 23.93 3.80
C PHE A 104 -11.53 24.51 2.48
N ASN A 105 -12.53 23.88 1.85
CA ASN A 105 -13.10 24.32 0.58
C ASN A 105 -12.03 24.58 -0.52
N LEU A 106 -11.00 23.75 -0.56
CA LEU A 106 -9.90 23.90 -1.51
C LEU A 106 -10.28 23.35 -2.89
N GLU A 107 -9.81 24.01 -3.94
CA GLU A 107 -9.89 23.47 -5.30
C GLU A 107 -8.78 22.44 -5.55
N PHE A 108 -9.15 21.32 -6.18
CA PHE A 108 -8.19 20.29 -6.56
C PHE A 108 -7.39 20.75 -7.78
N ILE A 109 -6.06 20.73 -7.66
CA ILE A 109 -5.16 20.96 -8.79
C ILE A 109 -4.87 19.62 -9.47
N ASP A 110 -5.34 19.48 -10.70
CA ASP A 110 -5.13 18.28 -11.50
C ASP A 110 -3.76 18.32 -12.20
N TYR A 111 -2.98 17.26 -11.98
CA TYR A 111 -1.70 17.00 -12.61
C TYR A 111 -1.34 15.51 -12.44
N ASP A 112 -0.54 14.98 -13.35
CA ASP A 112 -0.13 13.57 -13.32
C ASP A 112 0.75 13.29 -12.10
N HIS A 113 0.34 12.34 -11.27
CA HIS A 113 0.88 12.16 -9.93
C HIS A 113 0.89 10.69 -9.48
N ILE A 114 1.95 10.32 -8.76
CA ILE A 114 2.13 9.03 -8.11
C ILE A 114 2.49 9.28 -6.63
N ASP A 115 1.73 8.67 -5.73
CA ASP A 115 2.05 8.60 -4.31
C ASP A 115 2.61 7.22 -3.97
N LEU A 116 3.86 7.18 -3.50
CA LEU A 116 4.55 5.95 -3.15
C LEU A 116 4.12 5.34 -1.81
N PHE A 117 3.31 6.04 -1.01
CA PHE A 117 3.01 5.61 0.37
C PHE A 117 2.37 4.23 0.45
N GLU A 118 1.39 3.95 -0.40
CA GLU A 118 0.69 2.66 -0.46
C GLU A 118 1.38 1.66 -1.41
N VAL A 119 2.33 2.12 -2.23
CA VAL A 119 3.11 1.28 -3.14
C VAL A 119 4.25 0.58 -2.39
N MET A 120 4.90 1.29 -1.47
CA MET A 120 6.04 0.78 -0.74
C MET A 120 5.64 -0.34 0.25
N PRO A 121 6.48 -1.38 0.42
CA PRO A 121 6.15 -2.55 1.23
C PRO A 121 6.20 -2.27 2.74
N GLY A 122 5.06 -2.42 3.39
CA GLY A 122 4.91 -2.35 4.84
C GLY A 122 3.80 -1.41 5.27
N VAL A 123 3.31 -1.57 6.48
CA VAL A 123 2.15 -0.82 6.98
C VAL A 123 2.63 0.36 7.82
N MET A 124 2.23 1.58 7.43
CA MET A 124 2.47 2.82 8.19
C MET A 124 3.94 3.08 8.52
N ILE A 125 4.79 2.96 7.50
CA ILE A 125 6.24 3.12 7.63
C ILE A 125 6.64 4.50 7.10
N SER A 126 7.47 5.22 7.86
CA SER A 126 7.95 6.53 7.43
C SER A 126 9.02 6.42 6.35
N LEU A 127 9.18 7.51 5.58
CA LEU A 127 10.24 7.62 4.58
C LEU A 127 11.63 7.38 5.19
N LYS A 128 11.86 7.90 6.41
CA LYS A 128 13.09 7.69 7.18
C LYS A 128 13.35 6.20 7.48
N THR A 129 12.32 5.45 7.87
CA THR A 129 12.47 4.01 8.10
C THR A 129 12.74 3.26 6.79
N TYR A 130 12.14 3.68 5.68
CA TYR A 130 12.48 3.13 4.36
C TYR A 130 13.93 3.43 3.95
N ALA A 131 14.45 4.64 4.23
CA ALA A 131 15.86 4.95 4.02
C ALA A 131 16.78 3.91 4.69
N GLY A 132 16.47 3.52 5.93
CA GLY A 132 17.22 2.50 6.65
C GLY A 132 17.11 1.11 6.02
N ARG A 133 15.91 0.69 5.65
CA ARG A 133 15.66 -0.62 5.03
C ARG A 133 16.31 -0.77 3.66
N MET A 134 16.35 0.31 2.87
CA MET A 134 17.00 0.35 1.57
C MET A 134 18.53 0.50 1.68
N GLY A 135 19.06 0.73 2.88
CA GLY A 135 20.49 1.04 3.06
C GLY A 135 20.90 2.35 2.39
N TYR A 136 20.00 3.35 2.36
CA TYR A 136 20.27 4.66 1.78
C TYR A 136 21.41 5.34 2.55
N LYS A 137 22.27 6.08 1.82
CA LYS A 137 23.56 6.57 2.34
C LYS A 137 23.46 7.48 3.57
N THR A 138 22.33 8.17 3.71
CA THR A 138 22.09 9.16 4.76
C THR A 138 20.71 8.98 5.36
N MET A 139 20.57 9.28 6.64
CA MET A 139 19.29 9.33 7.32
C MET A 139 19.33 10.52 8.26
N VAL A 140 18.53 11.54 7.95
CA VAL A 140 18.62 12.86 8.59
C VAL A 140 17.28 13.15 9.27
N ASP A 141 17.31 13.76 10.44
CA ASP A 141 16.11 14.32 11.08
C ASP A 141 15.91 15.76 10.64
N LEU A 142 14.66 16.23 10.68
CA LEU A 142 14.34 17.62 10.47
C LEU A 142 15.23 18.48 11.40
N PRO A 143 16.04 19.42 10.86
CA PRO A 143 17.08 20.10 11.63
C PRO A 143 16.53 21.12 12.64
N PHE A 144 15.23 21.39 12.59
CA PHE A 144 14.54 22.39 13.38
C PHE A 144 13.22 21.83 13.92
N HIS A 145 12.76 22.34 15.06
CA HIS A 145 11.41 22.06 15.52
C HIS A 145 10.40 22.73 14.57
N HIS A 146 9.26 22.10 14.30
CA HIS A 146 8.25 22.56 13.31
C HIS A 146 7.68 23.97 13.57
N ASP A 147 7.82 24.48 14.79
CA ASP A 147 7.41 25.83 15.19
C ASP A 147 8.55 26.86 15.25
N THR A 148 9.75 26.48 14.82
CA THR A 148 10.90 27.39 14.82
C THR A 148 10.80 28.36 13.65
N ASP A 149 10.68 29.66 13.92
CA ASP A 149 10.78 30.68 12.89
C ASP A 149 12.21 30.75 12.33
N LEU A 150 12.34 30.55 11.03
CA LEU A 150 13.65 30.39 10.40
C LEU A 150 14.23 31.70 9.88
N THR A 151 15.49 31.94 10.22
CA THR A 151 16.33 32.94 9.54
C THR A 151 16.63 32.51 8.08
N PRO A 152 17.02 33.44 7.19
CA PRO A 152 17.41 33.09 5.82
C PRO A 152 18.53 32.03 5.73
N ALA A 153 19.47 32.03 6.68
CA ALA A 153 20.52 31.02 6.74
C ALA A 153 19.96 29.63 7.11
N GLN A 154 19.01 29.56 8.05
CA GLN A 154 18.33 28.32 8.42
C GLN A 154 17.41 27.81 7.30
N GLN A 155 16.78 28.70 6.53
CA GLN A 155 16.01 28.30 5.34
C GLN A 155 16.88 27.56 4.31
N LYS A 156 18.16 27.96 4.14
CA LYS A 156 19.11 27.24 3.28
C LYS A 156 19.44 25.84 3.84
N VAL A 157 19.54 25.70 5.16
CA VAL A 157 19.72 24.40 5.82
C VAL A 157 18.48 23.52 5.59
N LEU A 158 17.26 24.07 5.74
CA LEU A 158 16.01 23.36 5.44
C LEU A 158 15.99 22.87 3.99
N SER A 159 16.32 23.72 3.02
CA SER A 159 16.39 23.30 1.62
C SER A 159 17.39 22.17 1.36
N THR A 160 18.49 22.11 2.12
CA THR A 160 19.49 21.03 2.02
C THR A 160 18.97 19.73 2.67
N TYR A 161 18.19 19.85 3.74
CA TYR A 161 17.49 18.71 4.33
C TYR A 161 16.52 18.09 3.34
N CYS A 162 15.68 18.89 2.66
CA CYS A 162 14.76 18.38 1.63
C CYS A 162 15.49 17.65 0.49
N ASP A 163 16.74 18.01 0.17
CA ASP A 163 17.51 17.28 -0.84
C ASP A 163 17.78 15.82 -0.45
N ASN A 164 17.88 15.53 0.85
CA ASN A 164 17.93 14.17 1.36
C ASN A 164 16.61 13.45 1.10
N ASP A 165 15.47 14.05 1.46
CA ASP A 165 14.15 13.43 1.35
C ASP A 165 13.74 13.21 -0.11
N LEU A 166 14.09 14.15 -1.01
CA LEU A 166 14.01 13.94 -2.46
C LEU A 166 14.85 12.74 -2.91
N GLY A 167 16.05 12.57 -2.37
CA GLY A 167 16.93 11.45 -2.71
C GLY A 167 16.43 10.10 -2.17
N VAL A 168 15.84 10.07 -0.97
CA VAL A 168 15.21 8.86 -0.42
C VAL A 168 13.94 8.51 -1.22
N THR A 169 13.13 9.50 -1.57
CA THR A 169 11.92 9.32 -2.40
C THR A 169 12.28 8.84 -3.81
N GLU A 170 13.34 9.38 -4.41
CA GLU A 170 13.91 8.87 -5.66
C GLU A 170 14.34 7.40 -5.53
N ALA A 171 15.08 7.05 -4.47
CA ALA A 171 15.52 5.68 -4.25
C ALA A 171 14.32 4.72 -4.09
N ALA A 172 13.28 5.15 -3.38
CA ALA A 172 12.03 4.40 -3.25
C ALA A 172 11.34 4.22 -4.61
N PHE A 173 11.18 5.30 -5.38
CA PHE A 173 10.61 5.27 -6.73
C PHE A 173 11.35 4.29 -7.65
N LEU A 174 12.68 4.40 -7.73
CA LEU A 174 13.51 3.54 -8.57
C LEU A 174 13.48 2.08 -8.12
N SER A 175 13.35 1.82 -6.81
CA SER A 175 13.23 0.46 -6.27
C SER A 175 11.92 -0.24 -6.66
N GLN A 176 10.88 0.55 -6.99
CA GLN A 176 9.55 0.07 -7.36
C GLN A 176 9.26 0.24 -8.85
N LYS A 177 10.29 0.50 -9.67
CA LYS A 177 10.10 0.86 -11.08
C LYS A 177 9.31 -0.19 -11.86
N THR A 178 9.69 -1.46 -11.74
CA THR A 178 9.01 -2.58 -12.43
C THR A 178 7.55 -2.71 -11.97
N GLU A 179 7.32 -2.54 -10.67
CA GLU A 179 6.02 -2.64 -10.04
C GLU A 179 5.10 -1.45 -10.41
N LEU A 180 5.68 -0.27 -10.63
CA LEU A 180 4.98 0.92 -11.12
C LEU A 180 4.67 0.84 -12.61
N GLU A 181 5.58 0.29 -13.43
CA GLU A 181 5.34 -0.01 -14.84
C GLU A 181 4.16 -0.97 -15.01
N LEU A 182 4.14 -2.07 -14.24
CA LEU A 182 3.02 -3.00 -14.23
C LEU A 182 1.71 -2.30 -13.81
N ARG A 183 1.74 -1.44 -12.78
CA ARG A 183 0.57 -0.65 -12.38
C ARG A 183 0.11 0.28 -13.50
N ALA A 184 1.02 0.89 -14.25
CA ALA A 184 0.68 1.77 -15.36
C ALA A 184 0.02 1.01 -16.50
N GLU A 185 0.55 -0.15 -16.89
CA GLU A 185 -0.05 -1.05 -17.89
C GLU A 185 -1.46 -1.49 -17.47
N MET A 186 -1.60 -1.93 -16.22
CA MET A 186 -2.91 -2.28 -15.66
C MET A 186 -3.84 -1.06 -15.59
N SER A 187 -3.31 0.15 -15.36
CA SER A 187 -4.12 1.35 -15.32
C SER A 187 -4.73 1.67 -16.68
N GLU A 188 -3.97 1.45 -17.75
CA GLU A 188 -4.43 1.56 -19.13
C GLU A 188 -5.45 0.47 -19.47
N GLU A 189 -5.13 -0.80 -19.17
CA GLU A 189 -6.02 -1.95 -19.43
C GLU A 189 -7.39 -1.78 -18.76
N TYR A 190 -7.37 -1.41 -17.48
CA TYR A 190 -8.58 -1.29 -16.69
C TYR A 190 -9.16 0.12 -16.71
N GLY A 191 -8.54 1.12 -17.33
CA GLY A 191 -9.01 2.52 -17.37
C GLY A 191 -9.29 3.10 -15.98
N ILE A 192 -8.42 2.84 -15.01
CA ILE A 192 -8.44 3.35 -13.63
C ILE A 192 -6.99 3.57 -13.19
N ASP A 193 -6.66 4.68 -12.54
CA ASP A 193 -5.28 4.88 -12.09
C ASP A 193 -4.96 4.02 -10.86
N LEU A 194 -4.00 3.11 -11.04
CA LEU A 194 -3.55 2.13 -10.05
C LEU A 194 -2.14 2.44 -9.52
N ARG A 195 -1.46 3.47 -10.05
CA ARG A 195 -0.02 3.72 -9.79
C ARG A 195 0.28 4.05 -8.34
N SER A 196 -0.69 4.63 -7.62
CA SER A 196 -0.57 4.98 -6.19
C SER A 196 -1.28 3.97 -5.26
N LYS A 197 -1.64 2.78 -5.75
CA LYS A 197 -2.41 1.79 -4.98
C LYS A 197 -1.53 0.64 -4.49
N SER A 198 -1.84 0.15 -3.29
CA SER A 198 -1.32 -1.12 -2.79
C SER A 198 -1.89 -2.30 -3.58
N ASP A 199 -1.23 -3.46 -3.54
CA ASP A 199 -1.67 -4.66 -4.25
C ASP A 199 -3.11 -5.06 -3.90
N ALA A 200 -3.48 -4.92 -2.62
CA ALA A 200 -4.84 -5.19 -2.15
C ALA A 200 -5.87 -4.19 -2.74
N GLN A 201 -5.52 -2.90 -2.79
CA GLN A 201 -6.36 -1.87 -3.38
C GLN A 201 -6.50 -2.03 -4.90
N ILE A 202 -5.46 -2.51 -5.58
CA ILE A 202 -5.49 -2.83 -7.01
C ILE A 202 -6.49 -3.96 -7.26
N ALA A 203 -6.36 -5.07 -6.53
CA ALA A 203 -7.27 -6.20 -6.65
C ALA A 203 -8.72 -5.79 -6.38
N GLU A 204 -8.95 -4.98 -5.33
CA GLU A 204 -10.28 -4.45 -5.01
C GLU A 204 -10.83 -3.57 -6.14
N ALA A 205 -10.03 -2.66 -6.69
CA ALA A 205 -10.47 -1.73 -7.73
C ALA A 205 -10.82 -2.47 -9.03
N ILE A 206 -10.01 -3.45 -9.43
CA ILE A 206 -10.25 -4.31 -10.60
C ILE A 206 -11.54 -5.12 -10.40
N LEU A 207 -11.68 -5.82 -9.27
CA LEU A 207 -12.87 -6.61 -8.97
C LEU A 207 -14.13 -5.75 -8.95
N LYS A 208 -14.08 -4.56 -8.34
CA LYS A 208 -15.21 -3.62 -8.34
C LYS A 208 -15.61 -3.22 -9.74
N LYS A 209 -14.64 -2.88 -10.60
CA LYS A 209 -14.91 -2.46 -11.98
C LYS A 209 -15.47 -3.60 -12.83
N ARG A 210 -14.87 -4.79 -12.79
CA ARG A 210 -15.27 -5.96 -13.59
C ARG A 210 -16.63 -6.53 -13.19
N VAL A 211 -16.91 -6.59 -11.88
CA VAL A 211 -18.17 -7.12 -11.34
C VAL A 211 -19.28 -6.06 -11.28
N GLY A 212 -18.93 -4.77 -11.35
CA GLY A 212 -19.86 -3.65 -11.22
C GLY A 212 -20.34 -3.46 -9.78
N ILE A 213 -19.44 -3.59 -8.81
CA ILE A 213 -19.74 -3.39 -7.38
C ILE A 213 -19.67 -1.89 -7.06
N GLY A 214 -20.81 -1.31 -6.70
CA GLY A 214 -20.92 0.11 -6.32
C GLY A 214 -21.47 0.30 -4.90
N ALA A 215 -21.65 1.56 -4.47
CA ALA A 215 -22.11 1.90 -3.12
C ALA A 215 -23.42 1.20 -2.72
N GLY A 216 -24.37 1.07 -3.65
CA GLY A 216 -25.65 0.37 -3.43
C GLY A 216 -25.55 -1.16 -3.36
N SER A 217 -24.36 -1.75 -3.57
CA SER A 217 -24.14 -3.21 -3.48
C SER A 217 -23.74 -3.65 -2.06
N LYS A 218 -23.58 -2.70 -1.12
CA LYS A 218 -23.10 -2.98 0.24
C LYS A 218 -24.27 -3.35 1.16
N HIS A 219 -24.44 -4.64 1.39
CA HIS A 219 -25.25 -5.15 2.50
C HIS A 219 -24.33 -5.86 3.50
N VAL A 220 -24.12 -5.25 4.67
CA VAL A 220 -23.32 -5.86 5.74
C VAL A 220 -24.31 -6.47 6.76
N PRO A 221 -24.45 -7.80 6.80
CA PRO A 221 -25.36 -8.45 7.74
C PRO A 221 -24.90 -8.20 9.19
N HIS A 222 -25.78 -8.46 10.16
CA HIS A 222 -25.40 -8.39 11.58
C HIS A 222 -24.44 -9.52 11.97
N SER A 223 -24.68 -10.70 11.43
CA SER A 223 -23.85 -11.89 11.63
C SER A 223 -23.75 -12.69 10.34
N VAL A 224 -22.77 -13.57 10.28
CA VAL A 224 -22.61 -14.58 9.24
C VAL A 224 -22.50 -15.96 9.89
N ASP A 225 -23.07 -16.96 9.22
CA ASP A 225 -22.92 -18.35 9.61
C ASP A 225 -21.80 -18.97 8.77
N TYR A 226 -21.10 -19.95 9.35
CA TYR A 226 -20.06 -20.71 8.68
C TYR A 226 -20.54 -22.13 8.45
N GLU A 227 -20.19 -22.70 7.30
CA GLU A 227 -20.36 -24.11 7.02
C GLU A 227 -19.03 -24.62 6.48
N ALA A 228 -18.52 -25.70 7.07
CA ALA A 228 -17.28 -26.30 6.62
C ALA A 228 -17.46 -26.88 5.20
N PRO A 229 -16.60 -26.54 4.22
CA PRO A 229 -16.70 -27.12 2.89
C PRO A 229 -16.52 -28.65 2.91
N ASP A 230 -17.27 -29.36 2.07
CA ASP A 230 -17.28 -30.84 1.99
C ASP A 230 -15.91 -31.49 1.76
N PHE A 231 -14.95 -30.74 1.19
CA PHE A 231 -13.59 -31.23 0.96
C PHE A 231 -12.72 -31.20 2.23
N ILE A 232 -13.18 -30.64 3.34
CA ILE A 232 -12.52 -30.73 4.64
C ILE A 232 -12.89 -32.09 5.25
N VAL A 233 -12.09 -33.10 4.96
CA VAL A 233 -12.27 -34.48 5.45
C VAL A 233 -11.11 -34.84 6.38
N THR A 234 -11.42 -35.32 7.58
CA THR A 234 -10.43 -35.72 8.58
C THR A 234 -10.99 -36.82 9.50
N ASP A 235 -10.12 -37.71 9.95
CA ASP A 235 -10.43 -38.74 10.95
C ASP A 235 -10.21 -38.24 12.39
N SER A 236 -9.65 -37.04 12.56
CA SER A 236 -9.38 -36.44 13.87
C SER A 236 -10.69 -36.06 14.59
N PRO A 237 -11.00 -36.67 15.75
CA PRO A 237 -12.19 -36.30 16.53
C PRO A 237 -12.17 -34.83 16.96
N VAL A 238 -10.98 -34.32 17.31
CA VAL A 238 -10.77 -32.95 17.77
C VAL A 238 -11.05 -31.93 16.66
N ILE A 239 -10.60 -32.19 15.43
CA ILE A 239 -10.84 -31.28 14.30
C ILE A 239 -12.32 -31.33 13.90
N ASN A 240 -12.94 -32.51 13.91
CA ASN A 240 -14.37 -32.66 13.62
C ASN A 240 -15.24 -31.93 14.65
N GLU A 241 -14.91 -32.03 15.94
CA GLU A 241 -15.59 -31.28 17.01
C GLU A 241 -15.43 -29.76 16.83
N LEU A 242 -14.22 -29.29 16.50
CA LEU A 242 -13.97 -27.88 16.21
C LEU A 242 -14.78 -27.37 15.00
N ALA A 243 -14.83 -28.14 13.91
CA ALA A 243 -15.59 -27.79 12.71
C ALA A 243 -17.10 -27.70 12.99
N ASP A 244 -17.64 -28.64 13.78
CA ASP A 244 -19.04 -28.61 14.22
C ASP A 244 -19.34 -27.40 15.12
N LEU A 245 -18.44 -27.08 16.06
CA LEU A 245 -18.59 -25.92 16.94
C LEU A 245 -18.57 -24.61 16.16
N LEU A 246 -17.66 -24.47 15.19
CA LEU A 246 -17.59 -23.32 14.29
C LEU A 246 -18.87 -23.19 13.45
N SER A 247 -19.42 -24.31 12.96
CA SER A 247 -20.61 -24.30 12.11
C SER A 247 -21.89 -23.95 12.87
N ARG A 248 -21.93 -24.20 14.19
CA ARG A 248 -23.06 -23.84 15.06
C ARG A 248 -23.00 -22.40 15.59
N PHE A 249 -21.90 -21.69 15.40
CA PHE A 249 -21.68 -20.38 15.99
C PHE A 249 -21.96 -19.23 15.00
N PRO A 250 -22.88 -18.28 15.31
CA PRO A 250 -23.10 -17.11 14.47
C PRO A 250 -22.01 -16.05 14.71
N PHE A 251 -21.23 -15.73 13.69
CA PHE A 251 -20.16 -14.74 13.77
C PHE A 251 -20.72 -13.33 13.64
N VAL A 252 -20.81 -12.59 14.75
CA VAL A 252 -21.23 -11.19 14.76
C VAL A 252 -20.18 -10.32 14.10
N LEU A 253 -20.59 -9.46 13.16
CA LEU A 253 -19.70 -8.57 12.44
C LEU A 253 -19.52 -7.25 13.19
N ASN A 254 -18.27 -6.80 13.32
CA ASN A 254 -17.95 -5.47 13.82
C ASN A 254 -18.44 -4.41 12.81
N ARG A 255 -19.25 -3.45 13.29
CA ARG A 255 -19.89 -2.44 12.42
C ARG A 255 -18.93 -1.41 11.84
N GLY A 256 -17.78 -1.18 12.48
CA GLY A 256 -16.78 -0.21 12.02
C GLY A 256 -15.95 -0.71 10.84
N ASN A 257 -15.57 -1.99 10.84
CA ASN A 257 -14.64 -2.57 9.84
C ASN A 257 -15.19 -3.79 9.08
N GLY A 258 -16.33 -4.35 9.48
CA GLY A 258 -16.96 -5.52 8.85
C GLY A 258 -16.33 -6.87 9.20
N SER A 259 -15.32 -6.92 10.08
CA SER A 259 -14.66 -8.18 10.45
C SER A 259 -15.53 -9.03 11.40
N PRO A 260 -15.51 -10.37 11.31
CA PRO A 260 -16.17 -11.21 12.30
C PRO A 260 -15.49 -11.08 13.67
N THR A 261 -16.29 -11.10 14.72
CA THR A 261 -15.82 -11.10 16.11
C THR A 261 -15.43 -12.52 16.49
N ALA A 262 -14.23 -12.70 17.05
CA ALA A 262 -13.75 -13.98 17.52
C ALA A 262 -14.68 -14.53 18.63
N PRO A 263 -15.22 -15.75 18.49
CA PRO A 263 -15.90 -16.43 19.58
C PRO A 263 -14.94 -16.70 20.74
N LYS A 264 -15.38 -16.51 21.99
CA LYS A 264 -14.55 -16.75 23.18
C LYS A 264 -14.02 -18.18 23.29
N PHE A 265 -14.76 -19.17 22.76
CA PHE A 265 -14.30 -20.56 22.81
C PHE A 265 -13.03 -20.81 21.98
N LEU A 266 -12.68 -19.92 21.05
CA LEU A 266 -11.42 -20.03 20.30
C LEU A 266 -10.18 -19.69 21.16
N ASP A 267 -10.38 -19.05 22.32
CA ASP A 267 -9.29 -18.78 23.27
C ASP A 267 -8.79 -20.07 23.93
N GLU A 268 -9.59 -21.13 23.94
CA GLU A 268 -9.23 -22.42 24.48
C GLU A 268 -8.24 -23.16 23.56
N PRO A 269 -7.09 -23.62 24.06
CA PRO A 269 -6.14 -24.37 23.26
C PRO A 269 -6.70 -25.73 22.79
N VAL A 270 -6.42 -26.06 21.54
CA VAL A 270 -6.76 -27.32 20.89
C VAL A 270 -5.50 -28.19 20.81
N VAL A 271 -5.59 -29.44 21.24
CA VAL A 271 -4.48 -30.40 21.17
C VAL A 271 -4.63 -31.24 19.91
N ILE A 272 -3.64 -31.17 19.01
CA ILE A 272 -3.60 -31.96 17.77
C ILE A 272 -2.29 -32.72 17.73
N GLY A 273 -2.37 -34.05 17.86
CA GLY A 273 -1.19 -34.90 18.01
C GLY A 273 -0.40 -34.54 19.26
N SER A 274 0.89 -34.19 19.09
CA SER A 274 1.78 -33.75 20.18
C SER A 274 1.86 -32.23 20.34
N GLY A 275 1.15 -31.47 19.50
CA GLY A 275 1.15 -30.00 19.48
C GLY A 275 -0.07 -29.40 20.18
N THR A 276 0.14 -28.23 20.77
CA THR A 276 -0.93 -27.37 21.30
C THR A 276 -1.07 -26.15 20.39
N TYR A 277 -2.30 -25.85 20.01
CA TYR A 277 -2.64 -24.78 19.08
C TYR A 277 -3.75 -23.93 19.68
N GLN A 278 -3.82 -22.65 19.31
CA GLN A 278 -4.93 -21.77 19.62
C GLN A 278 -5.53 -21.26 18.32
N CYS A 279 -6.86 -21.22 18.25
CA CYS A 279 -7.55 -20.71 17.08
C CYS A 279 -7.71 -19.19 17.17
N GLY A 280 -7.43 -18.50 16.08
CA GLY A 280 -7.82 -17.12 15.86
C GLY A 280 -8.78 -17.02 14.68
N VAL A 281 -9.36 -15.84 14.46
CA VAL A 281 -10.19 -15.55 13.28
C VAL A 281 -9.42 -15.81 11.97
N GLY A 282 -8.09 -15.64 11.99
CA GLY A 282 -7.22 -15.79 10.83
C GLY A 282 -6.59 -17.18 10.66
N GLY A 283 -6.82 -18.13 11.56
CA GLY A 283 -6.24 -19.48 11.48
C GLY A 283 -5.76 -20.04 12.82
N LEU A 284 -5.11 -21.22 12.77
CA LEU A 284 -4.51 -21.86 13.94
C LEU A 284 -3.08 -21.36 14.15
N HIS A 285 -2.74 -21.07 15.41
CA HIS A 285 -1.40 -20.70 15.84
C HIS A 285 -0.88 -21.70 16.85
N SER A 286 0.30 -22.28 16.61
CA SER A 286 0.96 -23.11 17.61
C SER A 286 1.30 -22.29 18.86
N THR A 287 1.00 -22.82 20.04
CA THR A 287 1.31 -22.17 21.33
C THR A 287 2.47 -22.83 22.06
N HIS A 288 3.15 -23.78 21.42
CA HIS A 288 4.30 -24.45 22.02
C HIS A 288 5.52 -23.52 22.10
N ASP A 289 5.99 -23.27 23.32
CA ASP A 289 7.27 -22.60 23.57
C ASP A 289 8.44 -23.61 23.51
N LYS A 290 8.52 -24.34 22.39
CA LYS A 290 9.55 -25.35 22.14
C LYS A 290 10.45 -24.87 21.02
N ALA A 291 11.67 -24.46 21.37
CA ALA A 291 12.74 -24.34 20.40
C ALA A 291 13.07 -25.74 19.87
N MET A 292 12.82 -25.97 18.58
CA MET A 292 13.05 -27.25 17.95
C MET A 292 14.21 -27.14 16.96
N TYR A 293 15.20 -28.03 17.11
CA TYR A 293 16.24 -28.27 16.12
C TYR A 293 16.04 -29.68 15.58
N LEU A 294 15.84 -29.79 14.27
CA LEU A 294 15.79 -31.07 13.57
C LEU A 294 16.85 -31.07 12.49
N GLU A 295 17.54 -32.19 12.35
CA GLU A 295 18.55 -32.41 11.33
C GLU A 295 18.12 -33.62 10.50
N ALA A 296 18.11 -33.47 9.17
CA ALA A 296 17.79 -34.57 8.28
C ALA A 296 18.86 -35.67 8.41
N SER A 297 18.42 -36.93 8.44
CA SER A 297 19.28 -38.11 8.51
C SER A 297 18.76 -39.22 7.59
N ASP A 298 19.49 -40.34 7.50
CA ASP A 298 19.06 -41.50 6.70
C ASP A 298 17.69 -42.06 7.15
N ASP A 299 17.32 -41.85 8.42
CA ASP A 299 16.06 -42.30 9.02
C ASP A 299 15.03 -41.17 9.21
N LEU A 300 15.41 -39.90 8.95
CA LEU A 300 14.55 -38.72 9.17
C LEU A 300 14.54 -37.78 7.96
N LEU A 301 13.40 -37.75 7.27
CA LEU A 301 13.12 -36.78 6.22
C LEU A 301 12.47 -35.52 6.80
N LEU A 302 13.04 -34.35 6.50
CA LEU A 302 12.40 -33.05 6.74
C LEU A 302 11.70 -32.60 5.45
N SER A 303 10.40 -32.32 5.53
CA SER A 303 9.59 -31.85 4.41
C SER A 303 8.84 -30.59 4.80
N ASP A 304 8.91 -29.60 3.94
CA ASP A 304 8.13 -28.36 4.02
C ASP A 304 7.20 -28.28 2.81
N PHE A 305 5.94 -27.94 3.06
CA PHE A 305 4.89 -27.91 2.05
C PHE A 305 4.30 -26.51 1.93
N ASP A 306 4.85 -25.71 1.03
CA ASP A 306 4.25 -24.42 0.64
C ASP A 306 3.22 -24.63 -0.49
N VAL A 307 1.94 -24.58 -0.13
CA VAL A 307 0.85 -24.74 -1.10
C VAL A 307 0.57 -23.42 -1.79
N ALA A 308 0.90 -23.36 -3.09
CA ALA A 308 0.71 -22.17 -3.90
C ALA A 308 -0.73 -21.65 -3.85
N SER A 309 -0.89 -20.40 -3.41
CA SER A 309 -2.17 -19.67 -3.42
C SER A 309 -3.27 -20.36 -2.63
N TYR A 310 -2.95 -20.79 -1.41
CA TYR A 310 -3.84 -21.56 -0.54
C TYR A 310 -5.24 -20.92 -0.36
N TYR A 311 -5.30 -19.69 0.15
CA TYR A 311 -6.58 -18.98 0.36
C TYR A 311 -7.39 -18.76 -0.93
N PRO A 312 -6.80 -18.27 -2.04
CA PRO A 312 -7.52 -18.19 -3.30
C PRO A 312 -8.12 -19.52 -3.77
N ASN A 313 -7.38 -20.62 -3.61
CA ASN A 313 -7.84 -21.95 -4.01
C ASN A 313 -9.00 -22.41 -3.13
N ILE A 314 -8.91 -22.22 -1.82
CA ILE A 314 -10.00 -22.53 -0.87
C ILE A 314 -11.27 -21.76 -1.25
N MET A 315 -11.17 -20.45 -1.47
CA MET A 315 -12.33 -19.63 -1.86
C MET A 315 -13.00 -20.14 -3.14
N LEU A 316 -12.20 -20.48 -4.16
CA LEU A 316 -12.72 -20.97 -5.44
C LEU A 316 -13.32 -22.37 -5.36
N LYS A 317 -12.73 -23.28 -4.57
CA LYS A 317 -13.23 -24.64 -4.37
C LYS A 317 -14.50 -24.66 -3.53
N ALA A 318 -14.56 -23.82 -2.51
CA ALA A 318 -15.74 -23.70 -1.64
C ALA A 318 -16.83 -22.80 -2.23
N GLY A 319 -16.59 -22.14 -3.38
CA GLY A 319 -17.57 -21.23 -4.00
C GLY A 319 -17.88 -20.01 -3.14
N LEU A 320 -16.91 -19.53 -2.34
CA LEU A 320 -17.12 -18.44 -1.39
C LEU A 320 -17.15 -17.09 -2.12
N ALA A 321 -18.34 -16.52 -2.21
CA ALA A 321 -18.58 -15.21 -2.80
C ALA A 321 -19.26 -14.27 -1.80
N PRO A 322 -18.98 -12.96 -1.85
CA PRO A 322 -19.77 -11.98 -1.11
C PRO A 322 -21.23 -12.03 -1.59
N LYS A 323 -22.18 -11.87 -0.66
CA LYS A 323 -23.61 -11.71 -0.97
C LYS A 323 -23.85 -10.36 -1.63
N LEU A 324 -23.72 -10.33 -2.96
CA LEU A 324 -23.96 -9.17 -3.79
C LEU A 324 -25.29 -9.31 -4.53
N GLY A 325 -26.01 -8.20 -4.73
CA GLY A 325 -27.30 -8.22 -5.42
C GLY A 325 -27.22 -8.73 -6.86
N GLY A 326 -28.22 -9.50 -7.29
CA GLY A 326 -28.30 -10.10 -8.63
C GLY A 326 -27.25 -11.19 -8.86
N ASN A 327 -26.77 -11.32 -10.09
CA ASN A 327 -25.75 -12.34 -10.47
C ASN A 327 -24.30 -11.93 -10.11
N LYS A 328 -24.11 -10.94 -9.26
CA LYS A 328 -22.77 -10.36 -9.00
C LYS A 328 -21.86 -11.29 -8.18
N GLY A 329 -22.41 -12.17 -7.34
CA GLY A 329 -21.63 -13.17 -6.61
C GLY A 329 -20.94 -14.18 -7.55
N ASN A 330 -21.65 -14.66 -8.56
CA ASN A 330 -21.08 -15.57 -9.56
C ASN A 330 -20.04 -14.85 -10.43
N LYS A 331 -20.35 -13.63 -10.88
CA LYS A 331 -19.37 -12.79 -11.60
C LYS A 331 -18.11 -12.54 -10.79
N PHE A 332 -18.24 -12.36 -9.47
CA PHE A 332 -17.10 -12.24 -8.57
C PHE A 332 -16.22 -13.49 -8.61
N LEU A 333 -16.79 -14.69 -8.51
CA LEU A 333 -16.03 -15.94 -8.57
C LEU A 333 -15.40 -16.17 -9.95
N GLU A 334 -16.08 -15.81 -11.03
CA GLU A 334 -15.56 -15.87 -12.41
C GLU A 334 -14.33 -14.98 -12.57
N GLU A 335 -14.43 -13.71 -12.17
CA GLU A 335 -13.33 -12.75 -12.25
C GLU A 335 -12.19 -13.11 -11.29
N TYR A 336 -12.51 -13.59 -10.08
CA TYR A 336 -11.51 -14.06 -9.13
C TYR A 336 -10.74 -15.29 -9.67
N ARG A 337 -11.44 -16.22 -10.34
CA ARG A 337 -10.83 -17.36 -11.03
C ARG A 337 -9.93 -16.91 -12.17
N HIS A 338 -10.39 -15.97 -12.98
CA HIS A 338 -9.58 -15.41 -14.07
C HIS A 338 -8.27 -14.79 -13.55
N ILE A 339 -8.33 -13.95 -12.50
CA ILE A 339 -7.14 -13.37 -11.87
C ILE A 339 -6.20 -14.46 -11.33
N TYR A 340 -6.76 -15.46 -10.65
CA TYR A 340 -6.02 -16.60 -10.12
C TYR A 340 -5.27 -17.37 -11.22
N GLU A 341 -5.96 -17.76 -12.29
CA GLU A 341 -5.41 -18.56 -13.38
C GLU A 341 -4.33 -17.78 -14.14
N THR A 342 -4.58 -16.50 -14.43
CA THR A 342 -3.60 -15.60 -15.06
C THR A 342 -2.33 -15.49 -14.23
N ARG A 343 -2.44 -15.31 -12.91
CA ARG A 343 -1.28 -15.26 -12.01
C ARG A 343 -0.50 -16.57 -11.98
N ILE A 344 -1.18 -17.71 -11.93
CA ILE A 344 -0.52 -19.03 -11.94
C ILE A 344 0.21 -19.27 -13.27
N ALA A 345 -0.41 -18.92 -14.40
CA ALA A 345 0.20 -19.02 -15.72
C ALA A 345 1.45 -18.13 -15.83
N ALA A 346 1.36 -16.87 -15.39
CA ALA A 346 2.49 -15.95 -15.37
C ALA A 346 3.65 -16.45 -14.50
N LYS A 347 3.36 -16.97 -13.29
CA LYS A 347 4.38 -17.55 -12.39
C LYS A 347 5.08 -18.74 -13.05
N ARG A 348 4.34 -19.64 -13.70
CA ARG A 348 4.91 -20.78 -14.43
C ARG A 348 5.81 -20.31 -15.58
N ARG A 349 5.36 -19.30 -16.34
CA ARG A 349 6.14 -18.75 -17.45
C ARG A 349 7.44 -18.10 -16.96
N ALA A 350 7.39 -17.33 -15.87
CA ALA A 350 8.58 -16.74 -15.26
C ALA A 350 9.59 -17.81 -14.82
N GLN A 351 9.12 -18.89 -14.19
CA GLN A 351 9.98 -20.01 -13.79
C GLN A 351 10.66 -20.69 -14.99
N GLN A 352 9.93 -20.88 -16.09
CA GLN A 352 10.50 -21.43 -17.34
C GLN A 352 11.59 -20.52 -17.90
N LEU A 353 11.31 -19.21 -18.02
CA LEU A 353 12.28 -18.25 -18.52
C LEU A 353 13.54 -18.18 -17.64
N SER A 354 13.39 -18.19 -16.31
CA SER A 354 14.54 -18.24 -15.40
C SER A 354 15.38 -19.51 -15.57
N ALA A 355 14.76 -20.65 -15.87
CA ALA A 355 15.49 -21.89 -16.14
C ALA A 355 16.25 -21.81 -17.47
N GLU A 356 15.62 -21.28 -18.53
CA GLU A 356 16.24 -21.06 -19.83
C GLU A 356 17.44 -20.11 -19.75
N ILE A 357 17.31 -18.98 -19.01
CA ILE A 357 18.39 -18.02 -18.78
C ILE A 357 19.60 -18.69 -18.13
N LYS A 358 19.39 -19.49 -17.08
CA LYS A 358 20.48 -20.21 -16.40
C LYS A 358 21.23 -21.15 -17.32
N VAL A 359 20.53 -21.82 -18.25
CA VAL A 359 21.18 -22.69 -19.25
C VAL A 359 22.05 -21.87 -20.20
N ILE A 360 21.54 -20.74 -20.69
CA ILE A 360 22.29 -19.85 -21.59
C ILE A 360 23.52 -19.25 -20.89
N GLU A 361 23.38 -18.79 -19.64
CA GLU A 361 24.49 -18.28 -18.82
C GLU A 361 25.58 -19.34 -18.62
N ALA A 362 25.18 -20.58 -18.34
CA ALA A 362 26.13 -21.69 -18.22
C ALA A 362 26.83 -22.03 -19.54
N GLN A 363 26.17 -21.86 -20.68
CA GLN A 363 26.78 -22.05 -22.01
C GLN A 363 27.78 -20.94 -22.33
N LEU A 364 27.45 -19.68 -22.02
CA LEU A 364 28.32 -18.52 -22.24
C LEU A 364 29.53 -18.49 -21.28
N ALA A 365 29.43 -19.08 -20.09
CA ALA A 365 30.54 -19.18 -19.14
C ALA A 365 31.55 -20.28 -19.51
N ASN A 366 31.16 -21.24 -20.35
CA ASN A 366 31.96 -22.40 -20.75
C ASN A 366 32.47 -22.34 -22.20
N GLY A 367 32.18 -21.27 -22.93
CA GLY A 367 32.68 -21.00 -24.29
C GLY A 367 33.47 -19.70 -24.31
#